data_AF-A0AA50HBH8-F1
#
_entry.id   AF-A0AA50HBH8-F1
#
_cell.length_a   1.000
_cell.length_b   1.000
_cell.length_c   1.000
_cell.angle_alpha   90.00
_cell.angle_beta   90.00
_cell.angle_gamma   90.00
#
_symmetry.space_group_name_H-M   'P 1'
#
loop_
_entity.id
_entity.type
_entity.pdbx_description
1 polymer ?
#
loop_
_entity_poly.entity_id
_entity_poly.type
_entity_poly.pdbx_seq_one_letter_code
_entity_poly.pdbx_strand_id
1 'polypeptide(L)' 'MTGRSKPKPGPDHPLVEHWDDERGIGNGIIVTLLPGHFFYDDCGVMGFDTVREARDAIREVAARSPIRGGQS' A
#
# COMPACT_ATOMS: atom_id res chain seq x y z
N MET A 1 27.67 13.51 4.56
CA MET A 1 26.37 13.84 3.96
C MET A 1 25.80 12.57 3.33
N THR A 2 24.69 12.07 3.86
CA THR A 2 23.63 11.25 3.22
C THR A 2 22.80 10.69 4.37
N GLY A 3 21.84 11.49 4.84
CA GLY A 3 20.83 10.98 5.75
C GLY A 3 20.05 9.91 5.01
N ARG A 4 20.28 8.63 5.32
CA ARG A 4 19.30 7.60 5.01
C ARG A 4 18.07 7.95 5.85
N SER A 5 17.10 8.60 5.23
CA SER A 5 15.74 8.64 5.74
C SER A 5 15.34 7.17 5.94
N LYS A 6 15.33 6.72 7.20
CA LYS A 6 14.72 5.43 7.54
C LYS A 6 13.29 5.50 6.98
N PRO A 7 12.81 4.45 6.27
CA PRO A 7 11.42 4.44 5.86
C PRO A 7 10.60 4.63 7.14
N LYS A 8 9.79 5.68 7.20
CA LYS A 8 8.74 5.72 8.21
C LYS A 8 7.87 4.51 7.87
N PRO A 9 7.69 3.52 8.76
CA PRO A 9 6.79 2.45 8.46
C PRO A 9 5.44 3.10 8.21
N GLY A 10 4.88 2.88 7.03
CA GLY A 10 3.47 3.10 6.80
C GLY A 10 2.64 2.26 7.77
N PRO A 11 1.31 2.24 7.65
CA PRO A 11 0.51 1.29 8.40
C PRO A 11 0.96 -0.12 8.03
N ASP A 12 1.56 -0.84 8.98
CA ASP A 12 1.90 -2.25 8.87
C ASP A 12 0.63 -3.02 8.48
N HIS A 13 0.48 -3.31 7.19
CA HIS A 13 -0.63 -4.08 6.65
C HIS A 13 -0.07 -5.28 5.89
N PRO A 14 -0.58 -6.50 6.11
CA PRO A 14 0.00 -7.73 5.55
C PRO A 14 0.01 -7.82 4.02
N LEU A 15 -0.67 -6.89 3.33
CA LEU A 15 -0.74 -6.83 1.87
C LEU A 15 0.12 -5.73 1.26
N VAL A 16 0.73 -4.86 2.07
CA VAL A 16 1.50 -3.71 1.61
C VAL A 16 2.97 -4.08 1.56
N GLU A 17 3.58 -3.93 0.38
CA GLU A 17 5.03 -4.07 0.19
C GLU A 17 5.73 -2.76 0.55
N HIS A 18 5.21 -1.64 0.03
CA HIS A 18 5.76 -0.31 0.25
C HIS A 18 4.67 0.73 0.52
N TRP A 19 4.96 1.64 1.43
CA TRP A 19 4.16 2.82 1.72
C TRP A 19 5.08 4.03 1.75
N ASP A 20 4.94 4.92 0.78
CA ASP A 20 5.69 6.16 0.71
C ASP A 20 4.78 7.34 1.03
N ASP A 21 5.13 8.09 2.07
CA ASP A 21 4.39 9.29 2.50
C ASP A 21 5.17 10.54 2.07
N GLU A 22 4.97 10.94 0.82
CA GLU A 22 5.64 12.08 0.18
C GLU A 22 4.90 13.41 0.40
N ARG A 23 3.90 13.45 1.28
CA ARG A 23 3.14 14.69 1.57
C ARG A 23 4.02 15.82 2.10
N GLY A 24 5.16 15.48 2.71
CA GLY A 24 6.17 16.45 3.15
C GLY A 24 6.86 17.23 2.02
N ILE A 25 6.74 16.78 0.77
CA ILE A 25 7.31 17.44 -0.42
C ILE A 25 6.24 17.91 -1.42
N GLY A 26 4.96 17.93 -1.01
CA GLY A 26 3.84 18.41 -1.84
C GLY A 26 3.19 17.36 -2.74
N ASN A 27 3.57 16.08 -2.61
CA ASN A 27 2.92 14.97 -3.29
C ASN A 27 1.87 14.30 -2.39
N GLY A 28 1.33 13.17 -2.84
CA GLY A 28 0.44 12.31 -2.05
C GLY A 28 1.18 11.19 -1.30
N ILE A 29 0.45 10.12 -1.06
CA ILE A 29 0.92 8.85 -0.50
C ILE A 29 0.91 7.83 -1.63
N ILE A 30 2.00 7.11 -1.84
CA ILE A 30 2.07 6.03 -2.82
C ILE A 30 2.09 4.71 -2.07
N VAL A 31 1.18 3.80 -2.40
CA VAL A 31 1.11 2.47 -1.81
C VAL A 31 1.37 1.44 -2.89
N THR A 32 2.28 0.52 -2.61
CA THR A 32 2.56 -0.68 -3.41
C THR A 32 2.14 -1.91 -2.61
N LEU A 33 1.35 -2.78 -3.23
CA LEU A 33 0.92 -4.05 -2.65
C LEU A 33 1.90 -5.18 -2.97
N LEU A 34 1.87 -6.23 -2.16
CA LEU A 34 2.60 -7.47 -2.43
C LEU A 34 2.13 -8.11 -3.75
N PRO A 35 3.03 -8.84 -4.45
CA PRO A 35 2.69 -9.53 -5.68
C PRO A 35 1.43 -10.40 -5.56
N GLY A 36 0.55 -10.32 -6.57
CA GLY A 36 -0.73 -11.04 -6.58
C GLY A 36 -1.90 -10.27 -5.95
N HIS A 37 -1.65 -9.06 -5.43
CA HIS A 37 -2.68 -8.12 -4.98
C HIS A 37 -2.68 -6.86 -5.85
N PHE A 38 -3.88 -6.40 -6.19
CA PHE A 38 -4.08 -5.29 -7.12
C PHE A 38 -5.20 -4.39 -6.59
N PHE A 39 -5.04 -3.07 -6.75
CA PHE A 39 -6.10 -2.12 -6.45
C PHE A 39 -7.18 -2.14 -7.54
N TYR A 40 -6.75 -2.25 -8.80
CA TYR A 40 -7.60 -2.38 -9.99
C TYR A 40 -6.84 -3.17 -11.06
N ASP A 41 -7.56 -3.97 -11.86
CA ASP A 41 -7.01 -4.84 -12.90
C ASP A 41 -5.78 -5.64 -12.44
N ASP A 42 -4.59 -5.25 -12.91
CA ASP A 42 -3.27 -5.81 -12.61
C ASP A 42 -2.30 -4.77 -12.01
N CYS A 43 -2.84 -3.65 -11.51
CA CYS A 43 -2.08 -2.55 -10.92
C CYS A 43 -2.01 -2.66 -9.39
N GLY A 44 -0.84 -3.04 -8.87
CA GLY A 44 -0.55 -3.13 -7.43
C GLY A 44 -0.09 -1.81 -6.79
N VAL A 45 -0.01 -0.73 -7.56
CA VAL A 45 0.47 0.58 -7.11
C VAL A 45 -0.65 1.62 -7.27
N MET A 46 -0.90 2.41 -6.23
CA MET A 46 -1.88 3.50 -6.28
C MET A 46 -1.43 4.69 -5.41
N GLY A 47 -1.73 5.90 -5.89
CA GLY A 47 -1.53 7.15 -5.16
C GLY A 47 -2.80 7.61 -4.42
N PHE A 48 -2.64 8.24 -3.26
CA PHE A 48 -3.72 8.73 -2.41
C PHE A 48 -3.39 10.10 -1.82
N ASP A 49 -4.41 10.95 -1.59
CA ASP A 49 -4.20 12.24 -0.96
C ASP A 49 -4.14 12.12 0.57
N THR A 50 -4.87 11.15 1.13
CA THR A 50 -4.97 10.96 2.58
C THR A 50 -4.63 9.54 3.04
N VAL A 51 -4.12 9.44 4.27
CA VAL A 51 -3.88 8.14 4.94
C VAL A 51 -5.17 7.32 5.06
N ARG A 52 -6.31 8.02 5.19
CA ARG A 52 -7.61 7.38 5.32
C ARG A 52 -7.99 6.65 4.03
N GLU A 53 -7.92 7.32 2.89
CA GLU A 53 -8.25 6.72 1.59
C GLU A 53 -7.35 5.52 1.29
N ALA A 54 -6.04 5.67 1.52
CA ALA A 54 -5.10 4.58 1.34
C ALA A 54 -5.46 3.35 2.21
N ARG A 55 -5.84 3.56 3.48
CA ARG A 55 -6.27 2.47 4.37
C ARG A 55 -7.59 1.83 3.93
N ASP A 56 -8.55 2.63 3.51
CA ASP A 56 -9.86 2.12 3.07
C ASP A 56 -9.68 1.29 1.78
N ALA A 57 -8.85 1.74 0.84
CA ALA A 57 -8.50 0.98 -0.36
C ALA A 57 -7.80 -0.36 -0.05
N ILE A 58 -6.82 -0.35 0.86
CA ILE A 58 -6.13 -1.58 1.28
C ILE A 58 -7.11 -2.58 1.92
N ARG A 59 -8.06 -2.09 2.74
CA ARG A 59 -9.09 -2.93 3.36
C ARG A 59 -10.03 -3.54 2.33
N GLU A 60 -10.39 -2.80 1.30
CA GLU A 60 -11.18 -3.34 0.20
C GLU A 60 -10.43 -4.44 -0.55
N VAL A 61 -9.14 -4.25 -0.84
CA VAL A 61 -8.32 -5.30 -1.46
C VAL A 61 -8.24 -6.54 -0.55
N ALA A 62 -8.08 -6.35 0.76
CA ALA A 62 -8.08 -7.44 1.73
C ALA A 62 -9.40 -8.19 1.80
N ALA A 63 -10.53 -7.48 1.71
CA ALA A 63 -11.86 -8.10 1.68
C ALA A 63 -12.13 -8.87 0.38
N ARG A 64 -11.54 -8.43 -0.74
CA ARG A 64 -11.67 -9.09 -2.05
C ARG A 64 -10.69 -10.25 -2.24
N SER A 65 -9.52 -10.19 -1.61
CA SER A 65 -8.52 -11.24 -1.67
C SER A 65 -8.98 -12.38 -0.76
N PRO A 66 -9.45 -13.53 -1.27
CA PRO A 66 -9.66 -14.67 -0.39
C PRO A 66 -8.31 -14.98 0.23
N ILE A 67 -8.24 -15.03 1.57
CA ILE A 67 -7.12 -15.63 2.30
C ILE A 67 -6.81 -16.93 1.54
N ARG A 68 -5.66 -17.04 0.86
CA ARG A 68 -5.22 -18.30 0.24
C ARG A 68 -4.84 -19.27 1.35
N GLY A 69 -5.85 -19.76 2.05
CA GLY A 69 -5.84 -20.98 2.83
C GLY A 69 -6.41 -22.10 1.97
N GLY A 70 -5.55 -22.74 1.18
CA GLY A 70 -5.76 -24.11 0.72
C GLY A 70 -6.66 -24.36 -0.51
N GLN A 71 -6.19 -25.35 -1.28
CA GLN A 71 -6.87 -26.18 -2.28
C GLN A 71 -6.97 -25.66 -3.72
N SER A 72 -6.04 -26.09 -4.57
CA SER A 72 -6.17 -27.36 -5.33
C SER A 72 -4.80 -27.87 -5.75
#